data_AF-A0A0W7YG23-F1
#
_entry.id   AF-A0A0W7YG23-F1
#
_cell.length_a   1.000
_cell.length_b   1.000
_cell.length_c   1.000
_cell.angle_alpha   90.00
_cell.angle_beta   90.00
_cell.angle_gamma   90.00
#
_symmetry.space_group_name_H-M   'P 1'
#
loop_
_entity.id
_entity.type
_entity.pdbx_description
1 polymer ?
#
loop_
_entity_poly.entity_id
_entity_poly.type
_entity_poly.pdbx_seq_one_letter_code
_entity_poly.pdbx_strand_id
1 'polypeptide(L)'
;MILNFKSLPLIVRTERNIDANEINISFQTNIPSRMIEFWKYFEEVTFENGINIYGFDIAVERNRLYEVSVYAPDYILIGDDGGGQGVFLKKNSDQLNVFYQDLGALSSSFYSLDIELFSWLENNPVIDEEDFPSDELDLIDEVKVYVVRIPNDANKFIMEIRKCFNLKLSIIDIREKLNSLPFLVIQDITLMKYGKVIESLNQKYNCLEVLNSKNVILISPVKN
;
A
#
# COMPACT_ATOMS: atom_id res chain seq x y z
N MET A 1 16.67 -25.38 15.38
CA MET A 1 16.93 -24.36 14.35
C MET A 1 18.09 -23.45 14.72
N ILE A 2 19.03 -23.21 13.79
CA ILE A 2 20.05 -22.15 13.87
C ILE A 2 19.77 -21.20 12.71
N LEU A 3 19.69 -19.90 12.98
CA LEU A 3 19.59 -18.84 11.97
C LEU A 3 20.87 -18.01 12.00
N ASN A 4 21.49 -17.84 10.84
CA ASN A 4 22.74 -17.10 10.70
C ASN A 4 22.46 -15.68 10.20
N PHE A 5 22.04 -14.82 11.12
CA PHE A 5 21.73 -13.42 10.79
C PHE A 5 22.99 -12.65 10.43
N LYS A 6 22.98 -11.94 9.28
CA LYS A 6 24.02 -10.99 8.90
C LYS A 6 24.00 -9.71 9.75
N SER A 7 22.83 -9.33 10.24
CA SER A 7 22.62 -8.27 11.24
C SER A 7 22.35 -8.88 12.62
N LEU A 8 22.36 -8.06 13.68
CA LEU A 8 22.06 -8.50 15.05
C LEU A 8 20.62 -8.11 15.41
N PRO A 9 19.62 -8.95 15.12
CA PRO A 9 18.26 -8.67 15.57
C PRO A 9 18.15 -8.80 17.10
N LEU A 10 17.19 -8.09 17.67
CA LEU A 10 16.69 -8.38 19.00
C LEU A 10 15.88 -9.68 18.94
N ILE A 11 16.27 -10.66 19.73
CA ILE A 11 15.62 -11.97 19.74
C ILE A 11 15.03 -12.24 21.12
N VAL A 12 13.70 -12.42 21.16
CA VAL A 12 13.00 -12.95 22.33
C VAL A 12 12.79 -14.45 22.11
N ARG A 13 13.46 -15.25 22.94
CA ARG A 13 13.41 -16.72 22.87
C ARG A 13 12.27 -17.25 23.73
N THR A 14 11.67 -18.32 23.26
CA THR A 14 10.74 -19.14 24.04
C THR A 14 11.08 -20.62 23.86
N GLU A 15 10.49 -21.48 24.67
CA GLU A 15 10.47 -22.92 24.44
C GLU A 15 9.03 -23.38 24.52
N ARG A 16 8.36 -23.37 23.37
CA ARG A 16 6.95 -23.69 23.26
C ARG A 16 6.78 -25.06 22.63
N ASN A 17 6.06 -25.95 23.31
CA ASN A 17 5.73 -27.25 22.76
C ASN A 17 4.52 -27.16 21.82
N ILE A 18 4.73 -26.61 20.61
CA ILE A 18 3.71 -26.58 19.56
C ILE A 18 3.79 -27.85 18.72
N ASP A 19 2.62 -28.40 18.41
CA ASP A 19 2.46 -29.46 17.41
C ASP A 19 1.77 -28.94 16.14
N ALA A 20 1.81 -29.76 15.08
CA ALA A 20 1.22 -29.40 13.79
C ALA A 20 -0.31 -29.31 13.85
N ASN A 21 -0.98 -29.99 14.80
CA ASN A 21 -2.44 -29.93 14.91
C ASN A 21 -2.89 -28.58 15.45
N GLU A 22 -2.21 -28.04 16.46
CA GLU A 22 -2.49 -26.71 17.00
C GLU A 22 -2.35 -25.63 15.92
N ILE A 23 -1.29 -25.70 15.12
CA ILE A 23 -1.07 -24.81 13.97
C ILE A 23 -2.20 -24.92 12.94
N ASN A 24 -2.55 -26.16 12.56
CA ASN A 24 -3.61 -26.42 11.59
C ASN A 24 -4.96 -25.89 12.10
N ILE A 25 -5.25 -25.99 13.40
CA ILE A 25 -6.47 -25.45 14.00
C ILE A 25 -6.45 -23.91 13.95
N SER A 26 -5.34 -23.28 14.33
CA SER A 26 -5.25 -21.82 14.42
C SER A 26 -5.30 -21.13 13.06
N PHE A 27 -4.66 -21.70 12.03
CA PHE A 27 -4.52 -21.04 10.72
C PHE A 27 -5.28 -21.72 9.58
N GLN A 28 -5.88 -22.90 9.82
CA GLN A 28 -6.60 -23.69 8.81
C GLN A 28 -5.73 -24.05 7.60
N THR A 29 -4.46 -24.37 7.84
CA THR A 29 -3.51 -24.74 6.80
C THR A 29 -2.44 -25.66 7.35
N ASN A 30 -1.86 -26.47 6.49
CA ASN A 30 -0.58 -27.10 6.77
C ASN A 30 0.54 -26.06 6.67
N ILE A 31 1.51 -26.15 7.57
CA ILE A 31 2.66 -25.25 7.62
C ILE A 31 3.96 -26.05 7.51
N PRO A 32 4.94 -25.59 6.72
CA PRO A 32 6.23 -26.27 6.61
C PRO A 32 6.94 -26.41 7.95
N SER A 33 7.59 -27.56 8.17
CA SER A 33 8.24 -27.90 9.46
C SER A 33 9.23 -26.85 9.95
N ARG A 34 9.87 -26.12 9.04
CA ARG A 34 10.85 -25.07 9.38
C ARG A 34 10.19 -23.87 10.09
N MET A 35 8.96 -23.54 9.74
CA MET A 35 8.17 -22.52 10.47
C MET A 35 7.68 -23.03 11.82
N ILE A 36 7.34 -24.33 11.91
CA ILE A 36 7.04 -24.98 13.20
C ILE A 36 8.25 -24.90 14.13
N GLU A 37 9.44 -25.19 13.63
CA GLU A 37 10.68 -25.05 14.41
C GLU A 37 10.92 -23.61 14.85
N PHE A 38 10.66 -22.62 13.99
CA PHE A 38 10.76 -21.22 14.37
C PHE A 38 9.84 -20.89 15.55
N TRP A 39 8.56 -21.24 15.45
CA TRP A 39 7.58 -20.98 16.50
C TRP A 39 7.81 -21.73 17.82
N LYS A 40 8.60 -22.81 17.82
CA LYS A 40 9.01 -23.49 19.05
C LYS A 40 10.04 -22.70 19.86
N TYR A 41 10.88 -21.90 19.20
CA TYR A 41 12.08 -21.32 19.81
C TYR A 41 12.12 -19.79 19.84
N PHE A 42 11.19 -19.14 19.16
CA PHE A 42 11.16 -17.68 19.00
C PHE A 42 9.77 -17.15 19.36
N GLU A 43 9.74 -16.23 20.31
CA GLU A 43 8.55 -15.44 20.65
C GLU A 43 8.47 -14.19 19.79
N GLU A 44 9.63 -13.60 19.46
CA GLU A 44 9.73 -12.42 18.61
C GLU A 44 11.15 -12.29 18.06
N VAL A 45 11.28 -11.84 16.81
CA VAL A 45 12.56 -11.46 16.19
C VAL A 45 12.40 -10.09 15.53
N THR A 46 13.05 -9.09 16.10
CA THR A 46 12.92 -7.69 15.67
C THR A 46 14.26 -7.17 15.15
N PHE A 47 14.24 -6.56 13.96
CA PHE A 47 15.39 -5.96 13.32
C PHE A 47 15.40 -4.44 13.54
N GLU A 48 16.58 -3.81 13.49
CA GLU A 48 16.73 -2.36 13.74
C GLU A 48 15.95 -1.49 12.75
N ASN A 49 15.65 -2.01 11.56
CA ASN A 49 14.86 -1.33 10.54
C ASN A 49 13.34 -1.46 10.72
N GLY A 50 12.87 -2.04 11.84
CA GLY A 50 11.45 -2.15 12.16
C GLY A 50 10.81 -3.47 11.76
N ILE A 51 11.45 -4.28 10.90
CA ILE A 51 10.93 -5.62 10.57
C ILE A 51 10.83 -6.46 11.84
N ASN A 52 9.64 -6.97 12.10
CA ASN A 52 9.32 -7.77 13.26
C ASN A 52 8.64 -9.07 12.84
N ILE A 53 9.19 -10.21 13.27
CA ILE A 53 8.61 -11.54 13.00
C ILE A 53 8.07 -12.13 14.30
N TYR A 54 6.81 -12.54 14.23
CA TYR A 54 6.05 -13.02 15.37
C TYR A 54 6.33 -14.48 15.69
N GLY A 55 6.49 -14.76 16.98
CA GLY A 55 6.22 -16.06 17.55
C GLY A 55 4.76 -16.48 17.40
N PHE A 56 4.45 -17.72 17.72
CA PHE A 56 3.15 -18.32 17.41
C PHE A 56 1.96 -17.59 18.06
N ASP A 57 2.04 -17.30 19.36
CA ASP A 57 0.93 -16.68 20.09
C ASP A 57 0.62 -15.28 19.55
N ILE A 58 1.67 -14.49 19.29
CA ILE A 58 1.56 -13.17 18.68
C ILE A 58 0.96 -13.28 17.28
N ALA A 59 1.43 -14.23 16.47
CA ALA A 59 0.89 -14.45 15.14
C ALA A 59 -0.61 -14.79 15.19
N VAL A 60 -1.04 -15.69 16.09
CA VAL A 60 -2.46 -16.05 16.27
C VAL A 60 -3.28 -14.83 16.69
N GLU A 61 -2.80 -14.06 17.68
CA GLU A 61 -3.49 -12.85 18.15
C GLU A 61 -3.63 -11.82 17.02
N ARG A 62 -2.56 -11.55 16.28
CA ARG A 62 -2.53 -10.56 15.21
C ARG A 62 -3.41 -10.98 14.02
N ASN A 63 -3.38 -12.25 13.61
CA ASN A 63 -4.28 -12.73 12.55
C ASN A 63 -5.76 -12.56 12.95
N ARG A 64 -6.09 -12.74 14.23
CA ARG A 64 -7.45 -12.51 14.75
C ARG A 64 -7.79 -11.02 14.76
N LEU A 65 -6.87 -10.16 15.24
CA LEU A 65 -7.08 -8.72 15.35
C LEU A 65 -7.36 -8.07 14.00
N TYR A 66 -6.60 -8.45 12.97
CA TYR A 66 -6.76 -7.94 11.60
C TYR A 66 -7.77 -8.73 10.76
N GLU A 67 -8.47 -9.70 11.37
CA GLU A 67 -9.45 -10.55 10.69
C GLU A 67 -8.88 -11.17 9.39
N VAL A 68 -7.62 -11.60 9.40
CA VAL A 68 -6.89 -12.07 8.20
C VAL A 68 -7.64 -13.21 7.51
N SER A 69 -8.25 -14.12 8.28
CA SER A 69 -9.07 -15.21 7.73
C SER A 69 -10.27 -14.75 6.89
N VAL A 70 -10.74 -13.51 7.07
CA VAL A 70 -11.86 -12.90 6.33
C VAL A 70 -11.35 -12.15 5.12
N TYR A 71 -10.37 -11.26 5.29
CA TYR A 71 -9.92 -10.37 4.22
C TYR A 71 -8.83 -10.98 3.32
N ALA A 72 -8.03 -11.90 3.86
CA ALA A 72 -6.93 -12.57 3.17
C ALA A 72 -6.88 -14.08 3.49
N PRO A 73 -7.93 -14.84 3.12
CA PRO A 73 -8.13 -16.23 3.56
C PRO A 73 -7.00 -17.19 3.18
N ASP A 74 -6.26 -16.89 2.11
CA ASP A 74 -5.16 -17.69 1.59
C ASP A 74 -3.80 -17.37 2.24
N TYR A 75 -3.75 -16.43 3.18
CA TYR A 75 -2.50 -15.94 3.78
C TYR A 75 -2.52 -16.05 5.31
N ILE A 76 -1.32 -16.05 5.88
CA ILE A 76 -1.08 -15.95 7.33
C ILE A 76 -0.18 -14.76 7.58
N LEU A 77 -0.60 -13.86 8.46
CA LEU A 77 0.24 -12.78 8.96
C LEU A 77 1.28 -13.35 9.93
N ILE A 78 2.56 -13.13 9.66
CA ILE A 78 3.69 -13.65 10.45
C ILE A 78 4.61 -12.55 11.00
N GLY A 79 4.37 -11.29 10.64
CA GLY A 79 5.19 -10.17 11.06
C GLY A 79 4.67 -8.84 10.54
N ASP A 80 5.38 -7.76 10.82
CA ASP A 80 5.12 -6.41 10.31
C ASP A 80 6.42 -5.60 10.18
N ASP A 81 6.33 -4.40 9.60
CA ASP A 81 7.46 -3.45 9.46
C ASP A 81 7.45 -2.30 10.48
N GLY A 82 6.51 -2.30 11.42
CA GLY A 82 6.26 -1.20 12.35
C GLY A 82 5.58 0.04 11.73
N GLY A 83 5.47 0.11 10.41
CA GLY A 83 4.90 1.20 9.61
C GLY A 83 3.48 0.95 9.12
N GLY A 84 2.97 -0.27 9.29
CA GLY A 84 1.61 -0.68 8.90
C GLY A 84 1.56 -1.74 7.81
N GLN A 85 2.72 -2.15 7.27
CA GLN A 85 2.82 -3.27 6.35
C GLN A 85 2.90 -4.57 7.14
N GLY A 86 2.08 -5.54 6.76
CA GLY A 86 2.14 -6.91 7.28
C GLY A 86 3.05 -7.77 6.42
N VAL A 87 3.73 -8.72 7.05
CA VAL A 87 4.51 -9.78 6.40
C VAL A 87 3.71 -11.07 6.44
N PHE A 88 3.56 -11.73 5.29
CA PHE A 88 2.67 -12.86 5.12
C PHE A 88 3.35 -14.08 4.48
N LEU A 89 2.79 -15.25 4.78
CA LEU A 89 3.03 -16.48 4.04
C LEU A 89 1.75 -16.96 3.39
N LYS A 90 1.87 -17.59 2.22
CA LYS A 90 0.74 -18.25 1.56
C LYS A 90 0.44 -19.60 2.21
N LYS A 91 -0.82 -19.84 2.54
CA LYS A 91 -1.31 -21.13 3.06
C LYS A 91 -1.12 -22.24 2.03
N ASN A 92 -0.99 -23.47 2.52
CA ASN A 92 -0.85 -24.69 1.73
C ASN A 92 0.29 -24.62 0.69
N SER A 93 1.35 -23.87 1.00
CA SER A 93 2.56 -23.76 0.19
C SER A 93 3.77 -24.21 1.00
N ASP A 94 4.61 -25.04 0.38
CA ASP A 94 5.86 -25.51 1.00
C ASP A 94 7.03 -24.54 0.83
N GLN A 95 6.86 -23.48 0.02
CA GLN A 95 7.95 -22.62 -0.41
C GLN A 95 8.35 -21.56 0.62
N LEU A 96 7.48 -21.23 1.58
CA LEU A 96 7.70 -20.15 2.56
C LEU A 96 8.12 -18.81 1.92
N ASN A 97 7.65 -18.52 0.70
CA ASN A 97 7.89 -17.23 0.06
C ASN A 97 7.25 -16.10 0.87
N VAL A 98 7.97 -15.00 1.00
CA VAL A 98 7.51 -13.79 1.70
C VAL A 98 6.57 -13.00 0.80
N PHE A 99 5.44 -12.61 1.39
CA PHE A 99 4.49 -11.66 0.83
C PHE A 99 4.33 -10.48 1.79
N TYR A 100 3.85 -9.35 1.29
CA TYR A 100 3.49 -8.20 2.12
C TYR A 100 2.27 -7.45 1.57
N GLN A 101 1.60 -6.73 2.46
CA GLN A 101 0.44 -5.88 2.17
C GLN A 101 0.15 -4.96 3.36
N ASP A 102 -0.40 -3.78 3.12
CA ASP A 102 -0.89 -2.85 4.13
C ASP A 102 -2.00 -3.51 4.96
N LEU A 103 -1.83 -3.49 6.29
CA LEU A 103 -2.75 -4.10 7.25
C LEU A 103 -4.15 -3.46 7.23
N GLY A 104 -4.29 -2.23 6.72
CA GLY A 104 -5.54 -1.52 6.47
C GLY A 104 -6.17 -1.84 5.11
N ALA A 105 -5.49 -2.56 4.22
CA ALA A 105 -5.94 -2.84 2.85
C ALA A 105 -5.92 -4.33 2.48
N LEU A 106 -6.05 -5.25 3.45
CA LEU A 106 -5.96 -6.71 3.27
C LEU A 106 -6.88 -7.34 2.20
N SER A 107 -7.93 -6.63 1.77
CA SER A 107 -8.78 -7.07 0.65
C SER A 107 -8.17 -6.81 -0.74
N SER A 108 -7.00 -6.18 -0.80
CA SER A 108 -6.24 -5.88 -2.02
C SER A 108 -5.27 -7.01 -2.39
N SER A 109 -4.56 -6.84 -3.51
CA SER A 109 -3.60 -7.84 -3.98
C SER A 109 -2.35 -7.86 -3.11
N PHE A 110 -1.84 -9.05 -2.80
CA PHE A 110 -0.60 -9.21 -2.05
C PHE A 110 0.60 -9.18 -3.00
N TYR A 111 1.69 -8.57 -2.56
CA TYR A 111 2.93 -8.50 -3.30
C TYR A 111 3.90 -9.57 -2.80
N SER A 112 4.66 -10.19 -3.69
CA SER A 112 5.67 -11.18 -3.34
C SER A 112 7.05 -10.59 -3.50
N LEU A 113 7.93 -10.87 -2.53
CA LEU A 113 9.35 -10.55 -2.64
C LEU A 113 10.15 -11.62 -3.39
N ASP A 114 9.49 -12.69 -3.86
CA ASP A 114 10.11 -13.84 -4.53
C ASP A 114 11.34 -14.42 -3.78
N ILE A 115 11.34 -14.29 -2.45
CA ILE A 115 12.39 -14.76 -1.55
C ILE A 115 11.77 -15.61 -0.43
N GLU A 116 12.46 -16.70 -0.07
CA GLU A 116 12.07 -17.57 1.04
C GLU A 116 12.33 -16.89 2.38
N LEU A 117 11.41 -17.04 3.34
CA LEU A 117 11.41 -16.36 4.63
C LEU A 117 12.75 -16.43 5.34
N PHE A 118 13.30 -17.62 5.59
CA PHE A 118 14.50 -17.73 6.40
C PHE A 118 15.73 -17.21 5.66
N SER A 119 15.79 -17.37 4.34
CA SER A 119 16.78 -16.68 3.52
C SER A 119 16.66 -15.16 3.66
N TRP A 120 15.46 -14.60 3.63
CA TRP A 120 15.24 -13.16 3.81
C TRP A 120 15.68 -12.67 5.19
N LEU A 121 15.31 -13.39 6.26
CA LEU A 121 15.71 -13.05 7.63
C LEU A 121 17.22 -13.11 7.85
N GLU A 122 17.92 -14.08 7.27
CA GLU A 122 19.38 -14.18 7.38
C GLU A 122 20.10 -13.03 6.66
N ASN A 123 19.45 -12.39 5.68
CA ASN A 123 20.06 -11.41 4.77
C ASN A 123 19.65 -9.95 5.04
N ASN A 124 19.36 -9.60 6.30
CA ASN A 124 18.93 -8.26 6.72
C ASN A 124 17.62 -7.86 6.02
N PRO A 125 16.48 -8.40 6.47
CA PRO A 125 15.20 -8.32 5.79
C PRO A 125 14.77 -6.86 5.62
N VAL A 126 14.27 -6.50 4.45
CA VAL A 126 13.71 -5.18 4.13
C VAL A 126 12.50 -5.37 3.21
N ILE A 127 11.54 -4.46 3.31
CA ILE A 127 10.46 -4.26 2.35
C ILE A 127 10.72 -2.86 1.79
N ASP A 128 11.23 -2.78 0.57
CA ASP A 128 11.63 -1.49 -0.02
C ASP A 128 10.43 -0.79 -0.65
N GLU A 129 10.45 0.55 -0.68
CA GLU A 129 9.43 1.35 -1.37
C GLU A 129 9.32 0.97 -2.87
N GLU A 130 10.41 0.48 -3.47
CA GLU A 130 10.44 -0.01 -4.86
C GLU A 130 9.71 -1.34 -5.06
N ASP A 131 9.49 -2.12 -4.00
CA ASP A 131 8.75 -3.38 -4.09
C ASP A 131 7.25 -3.11 -4.28
N PHE A 132 6.73 -1.99 -3.76
CA PHE A 132 5.36 -1.58 -4.05
C PHE A 132 5.19 -1.42 -5.55
N PRO A 133 4.13 -2.00 -6.16
CA PRO A 133 3.90 -1.77 -7.57
C PRO A 133 3.81 -0.26 -7.77
N SER A 134 4.42 0.21 -8.86
CA SER A 134 4.41 1.63 -9.26
C SER A 134 3.04 2.26 -9.14
N ASP A 135 1.98 1.47 -9.33
CA ASP A 135 0.59 1.88 -9.28
C ASP A 135 0.12 2.36 -7.88
N GLU A 136 0.68 1.88 -6.77
CA GLU A 136 0.34 2.35 -5.41
C GLU A 136 1.10 3.63 -5.03
N LEU A 137 2.36 3.76 -5.42
CA LEU A 137 3.12 5.02 -5.30
C LEU A 137 2.55 6.11 -6.22
N ASP A 138 2.09 5.75 -7.41
CA ASP A 138 1.41 6.66 -8.35
C ASP A 138 0.01 7.10 -7.82
N LEU A 139 -0.58 6.43 -6.81
CA LEU A 139 -1.78 6.89 -6.10
C LEU A 139 -1.49 7.95 -5.02
N ILE A 140 -0.24 8.03 -4.56
CA ILE A 140 0.25 9.02 -3.58
C ILE A 140 0.87 10.24 -4.28
N ASP A 141 1.26 10.10 -5.56
CA ASP A 141 1.85 11.15 -6.37
C ASP A 141 1.05 12.47 -6.28
N GLU A 142 1.74 13.53 -5.85
CA GLU A 142 1.24 14.88 -5.96
C GLU A 142 1.01 15.23 -7.44
N VAL A 143 -0.23 15.55 -7.79
CA VAL A 143 -0.63 15.84 -9.17
C VAL A 143 -0.79 17.32 -9.44
N LYS A 144 -0.63 17.68 -10.70
CA LYS A 144 -0.90 19.00 -11.26
C LYS A 144 -2.17 18.94 -12.10
N VAL A 145 -3.09 19.87 -11.85
CA VAL A 145 -4.35 19.99 -12.59
C VAL A 145 -4.29 21.22 -13.49
N TYR A 146 -4.48 21.00 -14.79
CA TYR A 146 -4.50 22.04 -15.81
C TYR A 146 -5.89 22.17 -16.42
N VAL A 147 -6.26 23.38 -16.82
CA VAL A 147 -7.28 23.55 -17.85
C VAL A 147 -6.58 23.53 -19.20
N VAL A 148 -6.98 22.59 -20.06
CA VAL A 148 -6.37 22.37 -21.39
C VAL A 148 -7.33 22.68 -22.55
N ARG A 149 -8.62 22.87 -22.26
CA ARG A 149 -9.63 23.32 -23.24
C ARG A 149 -10.52 24.39 -22.64
N ILE A 150 -11.14 25.22 -23.49
CA ILE A 150 -12.13 26.18 -23.03
C ILE A 150 -13.39 25.41 -22.61
N PRO A 151 -13.87 25.55 -21.36
CA PRO A 151 -15.09 24.89 -20.90
C PRO A 151 -16.31 25.37 -21.68
N ASN A 152 -17.25 24.47 -21.95
CA ASN A 152 -18.51 24.77 -22.62
C ASN A 152 -19.38 25.84 -21.90
N ASP A 153 -19.28 25.95 -20.57
CA ASP A 153 -19.85 27.03 -19.76
C ASP A 153 -18.79 27.60 -18.82
N ALA A 154 -18.07 28.63 -19.30
CA ALA A 154 -16.96 29.23 -18.57
C ALA A 154 -17.37 29.87 -17.25
N ASN A 155 -18.55 30.49 -17.15
CA ASN A 155 -18.96 31.19 -15.94
C ASN A 155 -19.24 30.22 -14.80
N LYS A 156 -20.01 29.17 -15.10
CA LYS A 156 -20.34 28.13 -14.12
C LYS A 156 -19.11 27.31 -13.73
N PHE A 157 -18.25 27.01 -14.72
CA PHE A 157 -16.97 26.36 -14.48
C PHE A 157 -16.09 27.15 -13.49
N ILE A 158 -15.89 28.45 -13.70
CA ILE A 158 -15.07 29.29 -12.81
C ILE A 158 -15.61 29.25 -11.38
N MET A 159 -16.92 29.31 -11.19
CA MET A 159 -17.52 29.25 -9.86
C MET A 159 -17.32 27.88 -9.19
N GLU A 160 -17.55 26.79 -9.93
CA GLU A 160 -17.41 25.43 -9.40
C GLU A 160 -15.94 25.10 -9.09
N ILE A 161 -15.02 25.36 -10.01
CA ILE A 161 -13.60 25.01 -9.83
C ILE A 161 -12.97 25.75 -8.65
N ARG A 162 -13.32 27.03 -8.46
CA ARG A 162 -12.90 27.80 -7.29
C ARG A 162 -13.39 27.20 -6.00
N LYS A 163 -14.66 26.79 -5.95
CA LYS A 163 -15.27 26.18 -4.77
C LYS A 163 -14.66 24.81 -4.46
N CYS A 164 -14.51 23.97 -5.49
CA CYS A 164 -14.00 22.61 -5.37
C CYS A 164 -12.55 22.55 -4.87
N PHE A 165 -11.68 23.45 -5.35
CA PHE A 165 -10.27 23.48 -4.97
C PHE A 165 -9.91 24.57 -3.94
N ASN A 166 -10.91 25.31 -3.44
CA ASN A 166 -10.69 26.46 -2.53
C ASN A 166 -9.63 27.45 -3.07
N LEU A 167 -9.73 27.79 -4.36
CA LEU A 167 -8.70 28.58 -5.05
C LEU A 167 -8.65 30.03 -4.55
N LYS A 168 -7.43 30.51 -4.30
CA LYS A 168 -7.16 31.92 -3.99
C LYS A 168 -7.33 32.85 -5.20
N LEU A 169 -7.17 32.33 -6.42
CA LEU A 169 -7.34 33.08 -7.67
C LEU A 169 -8.72 33.72 -7.76
N SER A 170 -8.79 34.98 -8.18
CA SER A 170 -10.05 35.70 -8.36
C SER A 170 -10.87 35.17 -9.56
N ILE A 171 -12.15 35.54 -9.68
CA ILE A 171 -12.98 35.16 -10.85
C ILE A 171 -12.38 35.79 -12.11
N ILE A 172 -11.87 37.02 -11.99
CA ILE A 172 -11.25 37.77 -13.07
C ILE A 172 -9.95 37.06 -13.48
N ASP A 173 -9.10 36.67 -12.52
CA ASP A 173 -7.82 36.03 -12.79
C ASP A 173 -8.00 34.72 -13.57
N ILE A 174 -8.97 33.89 -13.16
CA ILE A 174 -9.25 32.62 -13.85
C ILE A 174 -9.79 32.89 -15.25
N ARG A 175 -10.66 33.90 -15.40
CA ARG A 175 -11.18 34.29 -16.72
C ARG A 175 -10.08 34.77 -17.65
N GLU A 176 -9.12 35.54 -17.16
CA GLU A 176 -7.96 35.97 -17.96
C GLU A 176 -7.08 34.78 -18.35
N LYS A 177 -6.80 33.88 -17.41
CA LYS A 177 -6.00 32.66 -17.66
C LYS A 177 -6.65 31.70 -18.66
N LEU A 178 -7.99 31.66 -18.73
CA LEU A 178 -8.72 30.87 -19.73
C LEU A 178 -8.43 31.32 -21.18
N ASN A 179 -7.92 32.53 -21.40
CA ASN A 179 -7.52 33.01 -22.73
C ASN A 179 -6.14 32.48 -23.16
N SER A 180 -5.38 31.85 -22.26
CA SER A 180 -4.03 31.35 -22.51
C SER A 180 -3.87 29.93 -21.96
N LEU A 181 -4.34 28.94 -22.72
CA LEU A 181 -4.27 27.53 -22.35
C LEU A 181 -2.95 26.87 -22.83
N PRO A 182 -2.44 25.85 -22.11
CA PRO A 182 -2.96 25.33 -20.85
C PRO A 182 -2.62 26.23 -19.66
N PHE A 183 -3.48 26.30 -18.65
CA PHE A 183 -3.17 27.00 -17.40
C PHE A 183 -3.25 26.07 -16.19
N LEU A 184 -2.28 26.19 -15.29
CA LEU A 184 -2.24 25.44 -14.03
C LEU A 184 -3.29 26.00 -13.06
N VAL A 185 -4.22 25.14 -12.64
CA VAL A 185 -5.27 25.46 -11.66
C VAL A 185 -4.73 25.33 -10.25
N ILE A 186 -4.14 24.16 -9.97
CA ILE A 186 -3.65 23.74 -8.67
C ILE A 186 -2.61 22.64 -8.87
N GLN A 187 -1.66 22.56 -7.96
CA GLN A 187 -0.64 21.51 -7.89
C GLN A 187 -0.53 21.03 -6.45
N ASP A 188 0.27 19.99 -6.24
CA ASP A 188 0.61 19.46 -4.91
C ASP A 188 -0.66 18.95 -4.19
N ILE A 189 -1.53 18.27 -4.95
CA ILE A 189 -2.76 17.63 -4.46
C ILE A 189 -2.78 16.15 -4.81
N THR A 190 -3.56 15.35 -4.07
CA THR A 190 -3.66 13.90 -4.31
C THR A 190 -4.94 13.53 -5.04
N LEU A 191 -4.86 12.55 -5.95
CA LEU A 191 -6.04 11.99 -6.64
C LEU A 191 -6.99 11.28 -5.66
N MET A 192 -6.48 10.71 -4.58
CA MET A 192 -7.31 10.13 -3.52
C MET A 192 -8.34 11.13 -2.97
N LYS A 193 -7.95 12.41 -2.82
CA LYS A 193 -8.83 13.46 -2.31
C LYS A 193 -9.69 14.11 -3.40
N TYR A 194 -9.13 14.34 -4.59
CA TYR A 194 -9.76 15.20 -5.60
C TYR A 194 -10.19 14.48 -6.89
N GLY A 195 -9.84 13.20 -7.08
CA GLY A 195 -10.10 12.45 -8.31
C GLY A 195 -11.58 12.46 -8.73
N LYS A 196 -12.48 12.07 -7.82
CA LYS A 196 -13.93 12.10 -8.08
C LYS A 196 -14.47 13.49 -8.43
N VAL A 197 -13.90 14.53 -7.83
CA VAL A 197 -14.28 15.92 -8.09
C VAL A 197 -13.83 16.34 -9.49
N ILE A 198 -12.60 15.99 -9.87
CA ILE A 198 -12.03 16.27 -11.20
C ILE A 198 -12.82 15.55 -12.29
N GLU A 199 -13.13 14.27 -12.10
CA GLU A 199 -13.95 13.48 -13.05
C GLU A 199 -15.33 14.11 -13.24
N SER A 200 -16.00 14.52 -12.16
CA SER A 200 -17.30 15.19 -12.25
C SER A 200 -17.23 16.52 -13.00
N LEU A 201 -16.18 17.31 -12.79
CA LEU A 201 -15.95 18.53 -13.55
C LEU A 201 -15.69 18.23 -15.03
N ASN A 202 -14.93 17.17 -15.35
CA ASN A 202 -14.68 16.77 -16.73
C ASN A 202 -15.93 16.24 -17.44
N GLN A 203 -16.80 15.50 -16.76
CA GLN A 203 -18.09 15.09 -17.32
C GLN A 203 -18.97 16.28 -17.72
N LYS A 204 -18.91 17.38 -16.97
CA LYS A 204 -19.70 18.60 -17.25
C LYS A 204 -19.06 19.52 -18.28
N TYR A 205 -17.75 19.76 -18.14
CA TYR A 205 -17.04 20.86 -18.80
C TYR A 205 -15.97 20.38 -19.79
N ASN A 206 -15.56 19.11 -19.71
CA ASN A 206 -14.60 18.43 -20.59
C ASN A 206 -13.34 19.27 -20.89
N CYS A 207 -12.64 19.71 -19.83
CA CYS A 207 -11.59 20.72 -19.97
C CYS A 207 -10.34 20.55 -19.08
N LEU A 208 -10.34 19.61 -18.15
CA LEU A 208 -9.25 19.38 -17.19
C LEU A 208 -8.33 18.24 -17.61
N GLU A 209 -7.03 18.46 -17.47
CA GLU A 209 -6.00 17.44 -17.59
C GLU A 209 -5.23 17.33 -16.28
N VAL A 210 -4.89 16.11 -15.87
CA VAL A 210 -4.15 15.82 -14.64
C VAL A 210 -2.86 15.11 -15.00
N LEU A 211 -1.74 15.63 -14.50
CA LEU A 211 -0.42 15.06 -14.69
C LEU A 211 0.18 14.69 -13.34
N ASN A 212 0.89 13.56 -13.27
CA ASN A 212 1.68 13.20 -12.09
C ASN A 212 3.04 13.92 -12.05
N SER A 213 3.85 13.60 -11.03
CA SER A 213 5.19 14.16 -10.81
C SER A 213 6.14 13.92 -12.00
N LYS A 214 5.94 12.82 -12.73
CA LYS A 214 6.67 12.41 -13.94
C LYS A 214 6.12 13.02 -15.25
N ASN A 215 5.13 13.91 -15.17
CA ASN A 215 4.40 14.50 -16.30
C ASN A 215 3.64 13.48 -17.18
N VAL A 216 3.28 12.33 -16.62
CA VAL A 216 2.36 11.37 -17.27
C VAL A 216 0.93 11.86 -17.09
N ILE A 217 0.16 11.86 -18.18
CA ILE A 217 -1.25 12.25 -18.15
C ILE A 217 -2.07 11.10 -17.53
N LEU A 218 -2.71 11.38 -16.40
CA LEU A 218 -3.56 10.43 -15.66
C LEU A 218 -5.04 10.59 -16.01
N ILE A 219 -5.50 11.83 -16.20
CA ILE A 219 -6.87 12.18 -16.59
C ILE A 219 -6.78 13.20 -17.71
N SER A 220 -7.54 13.03 -18.79
CA SER A 220 -7.61 13.99 -19.90
C SER A 220 -9.05 14.14 -20.42
N PRO A 221 -9.41 15.29 -21.02
CA PRO A 221 -10.73 15.48 -21.61
C PRO A 221 -10.97 14.52 -22.79
N VAL A 222 -12.16 13.92 -22.84
CA VAL A 222 -12.57 13.01 -23.93
C VAL A 222 -12.49 13.75 -25.27
N LYS A 223 -11.93 13.12 -26.31
CA LYS A 223 -11.92 13.68 -27.67
C LYS A 223 -13.36 13.78 -28.17
N ASN A 224 -13.77 14.98 -28.56
CA ASN A 224 -15.03 15.20 -29.28
C ASN A 224 -14.90 14.71 -30.72
#